data_AF-A0A7Y5LPK5-F1
#
_entry.id   AF-A0A7Y5LPK5-F1
#
_cell.length_a   1.000
_cell.length_b   1.000
_cell.length_c   1.000
_cell.angle_alpha   90.00
_cell.angle_beta   90.00
_cell.angle_gamma   90.00
#
_symmetry.space_group_name_H-M   'P 1'
#
loop_
_entity.id
_entity.type
_entity.pdbx_description
1 polymer ?
#
loop_
_entity_poly.entity_id
_entity_poly.type
_entity_poly.pdbx_seq_one_letter_code
_entity_poly.pdbx_strand_id
1 'polypeptide(L)'
;MMKTFLGVMLVLCSCVASSDHDGNDVSKDAQMSLDSEDVTLSVSNGVDISQFVDTNKTPFDDEDGAMDTTPIDLDTRDRGDVPTIAGDVGNSSDVPEVRSADDSSDVGAVAASCTLLPPIPSLPISEASGAEFVEIGGQPSLLVVSDSGHSGQFVLFEPKSGQITSGTFPVDDGASDDLEGISVDGLGTVFAITSSGYVRQWRFTSTEDPKLEAVAYPLGDFGNNPAACSPFGINCGKNFEGLCLSKIPLENGCDGYAVSKSEGALYCVTGGNGLPLGIDVSVDPLYVASPDQLSGCAFSNPDYNTVYVTLNVYGSSDLLRVVIGPKGTEMWEKLDVFAGINPEAVAVDTSGVVWVINDTQNLTQNAPISRYQCP
;
A
#
# COMPACT_ATOMS: atom_id res chain seq x y z
N MET A 1 50.34 -15.43 -45.74
CA MET A 1 50.49 -15.91 -44.34
C MET A 1 49.10 -16.10 -43.76
N MET A 2 48.82 -17.30 -43.21
CA MET A 2 47.87 -17.70 -42.15
C MET A 2 46.48 -17.02 -42.05
N LYS A 3 45.36 -17.68 -41.74
CA LYS A 3 44.95 -19.08 -41.51
C LYS A 3 43.42 -19.08 -41.36
N THR A 4 42.81 -20.18 -41.79
CA THR A 4 41.40 -20.60 -41.69
C THR A 4 40.90 -20.80 -40.25
N PHE A 5 39.59 -20.61 -40.00
CA PHE A 5 38.69 -21.32 -39.04
C PHE A 5 37.24 -20.94 -39.44
N LEU A 6 36.30 -21.79 -39.89
CA LEU A 6 35.67 -23.01 -39.31
C LEU A 6 35.14 -22.71 -37.89
N GLY A 7 33.85 -22.59 -37.55
CA GLY A 7 32.61 -23.14 -38.08
C GLY A 7 32.09 -24.20 -37.10
N VAL A 8 31.04 -23.91 -36.31
CA VAL A 8 30.19 -24.95 -35.69
C VAL A 8 28.75 -24.47 -35.62
N MET A 9 27.90 -25.34 -36.13
CA MET A 9 26.46 -25.27 -36.37
C MET A 9 25.78 -26.04 -35.23
N LEU A 10 24.80 -25.43 -34.54
CA LEU A 10 24.05 -26.12 -33.48
C LEU A 10 22.85 -26.87 -34.07
N VAL A 11 22.71 -28.11 -33.62
CA VAL A 11 21.83 -29.17 -34.12
C VAL A 11 20.42 -29.05 -33.52
N LEU A 12 19.41 -29.10 -34.40
CA LEU A 12 18.01 -29.32 -34.05
C LEU A 12 17.81 -30.79 -33.67
N CYS A 13 17.32 -31.05 -32.46
CA CYS A 13 16.88 -32.39 -32.05
C CYS A 13 15.38 -32.52 -32.33
N SER A 14 15.03 -33.36 -33.31
CA SER A 14 13.66 -33.83 -33.55
C SER A 14 13.54 -35.23 -32.98
N CYS A 15 12.64 -35.45 -32.04
CA CYS A 15 12.20 -36.79 -31.65
C CYS A 15 10.86 -37.08 -32.34
N VAL A 16 10.91 -37.96 -33.34
CA VAL A 16 9.77 -38.71 -33.86
C VAL A 16 10.00 -40.17 -33.48
N ALA A 17 9.06 -40.78 -32.77
CA ALA A 17 8.93 -42.23 -32.67
C ALA A 17 7.43 -42.56 -32.78
N SER A 18 7.13 -43.53 -33.65
CA SER A 18 5.81 -43.97 -34.07
C SER A 18 5.32 -45.21 -33.30
N SER A 19 4.00 -45.43 -33.31
CA SER A 19 3.24 -46.71 -33.49
C SER A 19 3.75 -48.00 -32.78
N ASP A 20 2.98 -48.80 -32.04
CA ASP A 20 1.60 -49.30 -32.25
C ASP A 20 1.08 -50.07 -30.99
N HIS A 21 -0.24 -50.32 -31.00
CA HIS A 21 -1.02 -51.40 -30.35
C HIS A 21 -1.78 -51.21 -29.00
N ASP A 22 -3.12 -51.16 -29.20
CA ASP A 22 -4.22 -51.88 -28.56
C ASP A 22 -4.62 -51.63 -27.09
N GLY A 23 -5.86 -51.14 -26.93
CA GLY A 23 -6.83 -51.84 -26.06
C GLY A 23 -7.52 -51.03 -24.97
N ASN A 24 -8.82 -50.81 -25.16
CA ASN A 24 -9.89 -50.63 -24.16
C ASN A 24 -9.98 -49.33 -23.34
N ASP A 25 -10.96 -48.52 -23.74
CA ASP A 25 -12.26 -48.36 -23.04
C ASP A 25 -12.20 -48.09 -21.52
N VAL A 26 -12.52 -46.85 -21.11
CA VAL A 26 -13.77 -46.47 -20.42
C VAL A 26 -13.65 -44.98 -20.07
N SER A 27 -14.46 -44.14 -20.73
CA SER A 27 -14.74 -42.77 -20.29
C SER A 27 -15.61 -42.82 -19.02
N LYS A 28 -15.14 -42.20 -17.92
CA LYS A 28 -16.03 -41.81 -16.82
C LYS A 28 -16.00 -40.30 -16.68
N ASP A 29 -17.05 -39.68 -17.19
CA ASP A 29 -17.49 -38.36 -16.78
C ASP A 29 -17.81 -38.39 -15.28
N ALA A 30 -17.12 -37.56 -14.50
CA ALA A 30 -17.52 -37.27 -13.13
C ALA A 30 -18.58 -36.16 -13.17
N GLN A 31 -19.85 -36.54 -13.22
CA GLN A 31 -20.94 -35.67 -12.81
C GLN A 31 -20.95 -35.62 -11.28
N MET A 32 -20.67 -34.45 -10.71
CA MET A 32 -20.81 -34.20 -9.29
C MET A 32 -22.19 -33.58 -9.05
N SER A 33 -23.12 -34.41 -8.57
CA SER A 33 -24.41 -34.01 -8.01
C SER A 33 -24.22 -33.80 -6.51
N LEU A 34 -24.58 -32.61 -6.03
CA LEU A 34 -24.63 -32.29 -4.62
C LEU A 34 -26.08 -32.48 -4.15
N ASP A 35 -26.32 -33.54 -3.38
CA ASP A 35 -27.46 -33.62 -2.48
C ASP A 35 -26.93 -33.50 -1.05
N SER A 36 -27.59 -32.61 -0.31
CA SER A 36 -27.37 -32.29 1.10
C SER A 36 -27.74 -33.46 2.00
N GLU A 37 -26.83 -33.86 2.89
CA GLU A 37 -27.08 -34.11 4.33
C GLU A 37 -25.78 -34.56 5.02
N ASP A 38 -25.46 -33.90 6.13
CA ASP A 38 -24.52 -34.23 7.21
C ASP A 38 -23.18 -34.94 6.89
N VAL A 39 -22.09 -34.16 6.93
CA VAL A 39 -20.72 -34.69 7.08
C VAL A 39 -20.12 -34.22 8.40
N THR A 40 -20.11 -35.13 9.39
CA THR A 40 -19.20 -35.07 10.54
C THR A 40 -17.79 -35.45 10.11
N LEU A 41 -16.84 -34.51 10.22
CA LEU A 41 -15.42 -34.74 10.05
C LEU A 41 -14.80 -35.29 11.35
N SER A 42 -14.43 -36.57 11.34
CA SER A 42 -13.49 -37.15 12.31
C SER A 42 -12.09 -37.15 11.71
N VAL A 43 -11.19 -36.33 12.26
CA VAL A 43 -9.76 -36.34 11.90
C VAL A 43 -9.06 -37.36 12.80
N SER A 44 -8.50 -38.42 12.18
CA SER A 44 -7.60 -39.35 12.85
C SER A 44 -6.21 -39.28 12.22
N ASN A 45 -5.22 -39.21 13.12
CA ASN A 45 -3.79 -39.52 12.96
C ASN A 45 -2.84 -38.38 12.55
N GLY A 46 -2.19 -37.83 13.58
CA GLY A 46 -0.74 -38.01 13.72
C GLY A 46 0.16 -36.95 13.09
N VAL A 47 0.26 -35.78 13.72
CA VAL A 47 1.41 -34.88 13.57
C VAL A 47 1.98 -34.60 14.96
N ASP A 48 3.25 -34.95 15.12
CA ASP A 48 4.06 -34.72 16.32
C ASP A 48 4.52 -33.25 16.34
N ILE A 49 4.04 -32.47 17.32
CA ILE A 49 4.33 -31.04 17.46
C ILE A 49 5.44 -30.82 18.50
N SER A 50 6.48 -31.64 18.47
CA SER A 50 7.67 -31.49 19.32
C SER A 50 8.92 -31.16 18.51
N GLN A 51 8.83 -30.17 17.62
CA GLN A 51 10.00 -29.73 16.85
C GLN A 51 9.90 -28.30 16.28
N PHE A 52 9.44 -27.33 17.06
CA PHE A 52 9.69 -25.91 16.79
C PHE A 52 9.92 -25.15 18.09
N VAL A 53 11.12 -25.31 18.64
CA VAL A 53 11.73 -24.36 19.58
C VAL A 53 13.13 -24.12 19.03
N ASP A 54 13.26 -23.09 18.18
CA ASP A 54 14.56 -22.56 17.78
C ASP A 54 14.90 -21.42 18.75
N THR A 55 15.39 -21.79 19.93
CA THR A 55 16.14 -20.89 20.80
C THR A 55 17.60 -20.97 20.38
N ASN A 56 18.06 -20.10 19.48
CA ASN A 56 19.44 -19.62 19.42
C ASN A 56 19.63 -18.61 18.28
N LYS A 57 19.51 -17.31 18.60
CA LYS A 57 20.25 -16.22 17.94
C LYS A 57 20.24 -14.95 18.79
N THR A 58 21.30 -14.76 19.56
CA THR A 58 21.93 -13.47 19.83
C THR A 58 23.42 -13.65 19.50
N PRO A 59 24.15 -12.61 19.04
CA PRO A 59 24.60 -11.57 19.95
C PRO A 59 24.59 -10.14 19.36
N PHE A 60 24.06 -9.20 20.15
CA PHE A 60 24.64 -7.86 20.23
C PHE A 60 25.18 -7.72 21.65
N ASP A 61 26.51 -7.67 21.76
CA ASP A 61 27.21 -7.24 22.95
C ASP A 61 27.11 -5.72 23.02
N ASP A 62 26.51 -5.19 24.08
CA ASP A 62 26.81 -3.84 24.56
C ASP A 62 27.15 -3.93 26.05
N GLU A 63 28.33 -3.42 26.36
CA GLU A 63 28.90 -3.31 27.69
C GLU A 63 28.13 -2.29 28.55
N ASP A 64 28.20 -2.53 29.86
CA ASP A 64 28.03 -1.58 30.96
C ASP A 64 26.64 -0.96 31.23
N GLY A 65 25.91 -1.61 32.13
CA GLY A 65 24.81 -0.98 32.87
C GLY A 65 24.24 -1.89 33.94
N ALA A 66 24.75 -1.79 35.17
CA ALA A 66 24.29 -2.56 36.33
C ALA A 66 22.78 -2.37 36.57
N MET A 67 21.99 -3.44 36.40
CA MET A 67 20.61 -3.47 36.88
C MET A 67 20.58 -3.77 38.39
N ASP A 68 20.17 -2.75 39.13
CA ASP A 68 19.71 -2.84 40.50
C ASP A 68 18.46 -3.73 40.58
N THR A 69 18.54 -4.82 41.33
CA THR A 69 17.45 -5.78 41.53
C THR A 69 16.85 -5.56 42.92
N THR A 70 15.96 -4.58 43.03
CA THR A 70 15.06 -4.48 44.19
C THR A 70 13.66 -4.98 43.80
N PRO A 71 13.08 -5.94 44.56
CA PRO A 71 11.72 -6.40 44.29
C PRO A 71 10.71 -5.32 44.66
N ILE A 72 9.83 -4.97 43.73
CA ILE A 72 8.69 -4.10 44.02
C ILE A 72 7.64 -4.92 44.78
N ASP A 73 7.43 -4.54 46.03
CA ASP A 73 6.40 -5.02 46.93
C ASP A 73 5.06 -4.33 46.58
N LEU A 74 4.07 -5.11 46.16
CA LEU A 74 2.71 -4.64 45.85
C LEU A 74 1.81 -4.85 47.06
N ASP A 75 1.94 -3.99 48.06
CA ASP A 75 0.86 -3.74 49.02
C ASP A 75 0.94 -2.32 49.60
N THR A 76 -0.03 -1.48 49.23
CA THR A 76 -0.83 -0.69 50.19
C THR A 76 -1.79 0.21 49.42
N ARG A 77 -3.08 -0.04 49.66
CA ARG A 77 -4.15 0.94 49.44
C ARG A 77 -3.97 2.04 50.48
N ASP A 78 -3.67 3.26 50.05
CA ASP A 78 -3.90 4.45 50.86
C ASP A 78 -4.68 5.49 50.05
N ARG A 79 -5.87 5.81 50.56
CA ARG A 79 -6.75 6.86 50.03
C ARG A 79 -6.32 8.17 50.70
N GLY A 80 -5.45 8.91 50.02
CA GLY A 80 -5.08 10.27 50.39
C GLY A 80 -5.96 11.29 49.69
N ASP A 81 -6.61 12.14 50.50
CA ASP A 81 -7.46 13.26 50.10
C ASP A 81 -6.75 14.28 49.20
N VAL A 82 -7.42 14.70 48.11
CA VAL A 82 -7.01 15.81 47.25
C VAL A 82 -7.80 17.07 47.62
N PRO A 83 -7.15 18.22 47.83
CA PRO A 83 -7.84 19.46 48.14
C PRO A 83 -8.49 20.07 46.89
N THR A 84 -9.79 20.31 46.96
CA THR A 84 -10.55 21.11 45.99
C THR A 84 -10.06 22.56 45.98
N ILE A 85 -9.39 22.96 44.89
CA ILE A 85 -9.23 24.37 44.52
C ILE A 85 -10.34 24.70 43.53
N ALA A 86 -11.28 25.53 43.97
CA ALA A 86 -12.29 26.13 43.11
C ALA A 86 -11.62 27.18 42.20
N GLY A 87 -11.41 26.81 40.94
CA GLY A 87 -11.06 27.70 39.84
C GLY A 87 -12.22 27.72 38.86
N ASP A 88 -12.74 28.92 38.63
CA ASP A 88 -13.83 29.27 37.71
C ASP A 88 -13.42 28.92 36.26
N VAL A 89 -14.07 27.92 35.66
CA VAL A 89 -13.85 27.52 34.26
C VAL A 89 -15.06 27.95 33.45
N GLY A 90 -14.85 28.97 32.61
CA GLY A 90 -15.82 29.42 31.62
C GLY A 90 -16.16 28.28 30.66
N ASN A 91 -17.46 28.00 30.58
CA ASN A 91 -18.04 27.00 29.69
C ASN A 91 -18.03 27.54 28.25
N SER A 92 -16.96 27.24 27.50
CA SER A 92 -16.89 27.46 26.05
C SER A 92 -17.17 26.13 25.36
N SER A 93 -18.45 25.82 25.19
CA SER A 93 -18.93 24.66 24.44
C SER A 93 -18.83 24.92 22.94
N ASP A 94 -17.61 25.04 22.41
CA ASP A 94 -17.36 25.05 20.97
C ASP A 94 -16.56 23.79 20.60
N VAL A 95 -17.22 22.64 20.71
CA VAL A 95 -16.76 21.43 20.01
C VAL A 95 -17.31 21.56 18.59
N PRO A 96 -16.47 21.57 17.53
CA PRO A 96 -16.97 21.55 16.17
C PRO A 96 -17.80 20.29 15.98
N GLU A 97 -19.09 20.50 15.73
CA GLU A 97 -20.03 19.46 15.35
C GLU A 97 -19.50 18.81 14.07
N VAL A 98 -19.01 17.58 14.18
CA VAL A 98 -18.73 16.73 13.01
C VAL A 98 -20.04 16.67 12.25
N ARG A 99 -20.10 17.35 11.10
CA ARG A 99 -21.24 17.24 10.20
C ARG A 99 -21.28 15.79 9.75
N SER A 100 -22.13 14.98 10.41
CA SER A 100 -22.54 13.70 9.88
C SER A 100 -23.00 13.94 8.45
N ALA A 101 -22.39 13.27 7.49
CA ALA A 101 -22.74 13.30 6.07
C ALA A 101 -24.15 12.72 5.78
N ASP A 102 -25.00 12.59 6.81
CA ASP A 102 -26.29 11.91 6.78
C ASP A 102 -27.45 12.77 6.26
N ASP A 103 -27.26 14.06 5.96
CA ASP A 103 -28.36 14.93 5.50
C ASP A 103 -28.15 15.53 4.10
N SER A 104 -27.30 14.90 3.28
CA SER A 104 -27.29 15.12 1.83
C SER A 104 -28.31 14.17 1.19
N SER A 105 -29.55 14.66 1.07
CA SER A 105 -30.63 13.99 0.35
C SER A 105 -30.20 13.55 -1.05
N ASP A 106 -29.85 12.27 -1.18
CA ASP A 106 -30.40 11.30 -2.13
C ASP A 106 -30.69 11.81 -3.55
N VAL A 107 -29.74 12.54 -4.14
CA VAL A 107 -29.62 12.57 -5.59
C VAL A 107 -29.01 11.22 -5.94
N GLY A 108 -29.85 10.28 -6.37
CA GLY A 108 -29.45 8.93 -6.77
C GLY A 108 -28.40 8.96 -7.87
N ALA A 109 -27.15 9.20 -7.50
CA ALA A 109 -25.99 9.04 -8.32
C ALA A 109 -25.95 7.56 -8.66
N VAL A 110 -26.20 7.25 -9.94
CA VAL A 110 -25.99 5.91 -10.45
C VAL A 110 -24.51 5.64 -10.23
N ALA A 111 -24.19 4.72 -9.32
CA ALA A 111 -22.81 4.33 -9.03
C ALA A 111 -22.10 4.11 -10.36
N ALA A 112 -21.05 4.88 -10.61
CA ALA A 112 -20.25 4.73 -11.81
C ALA A 112 -19.69 3.29 -11.83
N SER A 113 -20.16 2.47 -12.79
CA SER A 113 -19.75 1.08 -12.90
C SER A 113 -18.43 0.97 -13.66
N CYS A 114 -17.42 0.35 -13.07
CA CYS A 114 -16.20 0.01 -13.81
C CYS A 114 -16.32 -1.37 -14.46
N THR A 115 -15.57 -1.56 -15.55
CA THR A 115 -15.45 -2.86 -16.22
C THR A 115 -14.18 -3.56 -15.76
N LEU A 116 -14.32 -4.76 -15.16
CA LEU A 116 -13.17 -5.62 -14.85
C LEU A 116 -12.49 -6.08 -16.15
N LEU A 117 -11.19 -5.82 -16.24
CA LEU A 117 -10.35 -6.23 -17.37
C LEU A 117 -9.79 -7.64 -17.14
N PRO A 118 -9.29 -8.31 -18.19
CA PRO A 118 -8.71 -9.64 -18.06
C PRO A 118 -7.60 -9.69 -16.98
N PRO A 119 -7.55 -10.78 -16.18
CA PRO A 119 -6.57 -10.92 -15.13
C PRO A 119 -5.15 -10.98 -15.68
N ILE A 120 -4.19 -10.60 -14.84
CA ILE A 120 -2.75 -10.75 -15.10
C ILE A 120 -2.12 -11.63 -14.01
N PRO A 121 -0.88 -12.11 -14.18
CA PRO A 121 -0.17 -12.80 -13.12
C PRO A 121 -0.08 -11.95 -11.84
N SER A 122 -0.15 -12.61 -10.69
CA SER A 122 0.17 -11.99 -9.40
C SER A 122 1.62 -11.52 -9.38
N LEU A 123 1.92 -10.47 -8.61
CA LEU A 123 3.28 -9.99 -8.44
C LEU A 123 3.98 -10.71 -7.30
N PRO A 124 5.26 -11.08 -7.44
CA PRO A 124 6.05 -11.73 -6.39
C PRO A 124 6.50 -10.71 -5.34
N ILE A 125 5.55 -10.16 -4.61
CA ILE A 125 5.75 -9.18 -3.54
C ILE A 125 4.87 -9.56 -2.35
N SER A 126 5.45 -9.48 -1.15
CA SER A 126 4.73 -9.64 0.11
C SER A 126 4.19 -8.30 0.56
N GLU A 127 3.01 -8.29 1.18
CA GLU A 127 2.44 -7.10 1.84
C GLU A 127 2.50 -5.84 0.97
N ALA A 128 1.87 -5.89 -0.21
CA ALA A 128 1.85 -4.75 -1.11
C ALA A 128 1.12 -3.56 -0.47
N SER A 129 1.76 -2.40 -0.37
CA SER A 129 1.29 -1.24 0.40
C SER A 129 1.32 0.08 -0.39
N GLY A 130 2.03 0.12 -1.52
CA GLY A 130 2.05 1.28 -2.40
C GLY A 130 2.27 0.88 -3.86
N ALA A 131 1.63 1.58 -4.79
CA ALA A 131 1.83 1.37 -6.22
C ALA A 131 1.79 2.68 -7.03
N GLU A 132 2.63 2.78 -8.05
CA GLU A 132 2.66 3.93 -8.97
C GLU A 132 3.25 3.55 -10.33
N PHE A 133 2.87 4.24 -11.40
CA PHE A 133 3.52 4.11 -12.70
C PHE A 133 4.75 5.01 -12.82
N VAL A 134 5.91 4.38 -12.97
CA VAL A 134 7.21 5.03 -13.17
C VAL A 134 7.67 4.88 -14.62
N GLU A 135 8.40 5.86 -15.14
CA GLU A 135 9.05 5.75 -16.45
C GLU A 135 10.53 5.35 -16.28
N ILE A 136 10.92 4.23 -16.89
CA ILE A 136 12.31 3.75 -16.88
C ILE A 136 12.72 3.51 -18.33
N GLY A 137 13.75 4.21 -18.79
CA GLY A 137 14.19 4.13 -20.19
C GLY A 137 13.10 4.50 -21.21
N GLY A 138 12.14 5.36 -20.81
CA GLY A 138 11.00 5.74 -21.64
C GLY A 138 9.90 4.68 -21.76
N GLN A 139 9.93 3.62 -20.94
CA GLN A 139 8.82 2.67 -20.83
C GLN A 139 8.12 2.82 -19.47
N PRO A 140 6.78 2.83 -19.44
CA PRO A 140 6.03 2.81 -18.19
C PRO A 140 6.15 1.43 -17.54
N SER A 141 6.46 1.40 -16.26
CA SER A 141 6.45 0.22 -15.41
C SER A 141 5.61 0.49 -14.17
N LEU A 142 4.78 -0.47 -13.78
CA LEU A 142 4.08 -0.44 -12.50
C LEU A 142 5.09 -0.80 -11.41
N LEU A 143 5.41 0.16 -10.56
CA LEU A 143 6.17 -0.04 -9.34
C LEU A 143 5.21 -0.38 -8.21
N VAL A 144 5.52 -1.43 -7.45
CA VAL A 144 4.80 -1.82 -6.23
C VAL A 144 5.82 -2.02 -5.12
N VAL A 145 5.53 -1.53 -3.93
CA VAL A 145 6.38 -1.68 -2.74
C VAL A 145 5.71 -2.55 -1.68
N SER A 146 6.56 -3.16 -0.85
CA SER A 146 6.15 -3.90 0.34
C SER A 146 6.08 -3.00 1.57
N ASP A 147 5.24 -3.41 2.51
CA ASP A 147 5.11 -2.87 3.85
C ASP A 147 6.28 -3.28 4.78
N SER A 148 6.14 -3.02 6.09
CA SER A 148 7.12 -3.23 7.14
C SER A 148 7.76 -4.62 7.16
N GLY A 149 9.03 -4.66 7.58
CA GLY A 149 9.78 -5.91 7.71
C GLY A 149 10.29 -6.50 6.41
N HIS A 150 10.08 -5.83 5.27
CA HIS A 150 10.52 -6.27 3.94
C HIS A 150 11.72 -5.52 3.38
N SER A 151 12.40 -4.69 4.19
CA SER A 151 13.64 -3.99 3.85
C SER A 151 13.55 -3.17 2.56
N GLY A 152 12.41 -2.50 2.34
CA GLY A 152 12.14 -1.71 1.14
C GLY A 152 12.01 -2.54 -0.15
N GLN A 153 11.56 -3.80 -0.06
CA GLN A 153 11.29 -4.64 -1.22
C GLN A 153 10.36 -3.93 -2.22
N PHE A 154 10.66 -4.09 -3.51
CA PHE A 154 9.80 -3.62 -4.58
C PHE A 154 9.75 -4.60 -5.75
N VAL A 155 8.70 -4.45 -6.57
CA VAL A 155 8.54 -5.09 -7.88
C VAL A 155 8.22 -4.04 -8.94
N LEU A 156 8.85 -4.18 -10.11
CA LEU A 156 8.52 -3.48 -11.34
C LEU A 156 7.85 -4.48 -12.30
N PHE A 157 6.66 -4.15 -12.78
CA PHE A 157 5.95 -4.88 -13.81
C PHE A 157 5.81 -4.04 -15.07
N GLU A 158 6.33 -4.52 -16.21
CA GLU A 158 6.16 -3.86 -17.52
C GLU A 158 4.89 -4.39 -18.21
N PRO A 159 3.80 -3.61 -18.32
CA PRO A 159 2.51 -4.15 -18.78
C PRO A 159 2.50 -4.69 -20.21
N LYS A 160 3.41 -4.21 -21.06
CA LYS A 160 3.48 -4.61 -22.47
C LYS A 160 4.16 -5.95 -22.68
N SER A 161 5.28 -6.18 -22.00
CA SER A 161 6.08 -7.41 -22.14
C SER A 161 5.65 -8.48 -21.13
N GLY A 162 5.01 -8.08 -20.03
CA GLY A 162 4.76 -8.93 -18.87
C GLY A 162 6.01 -9.20 -18.04
N GLN A 163 7.12 -8.51 -18.31
CA GLN A 163 8.35 -8.65 -17.55
C GLN A 163 8.16 -8.17 -16.11
N ILE A 164 8.73 -8.94 -15.18
CA ILE A 164 8.76 -8.64 -13.75
C ILE A 164 10.23 -8.53 -13.33
N THR A 165 10.57 -7.44 -12.65
CA THR A 165 11.88 -7.22 -12.01
C THR A 165 11.65 -6.94 -10.53
N SER A 166 12.36 -7.64 -9.65
CA SER A 166 12.30 -7.40 -8.20
C SER A 166 13.59 -6.74 -7.73
N GLY A 167 13.50 -5.96 -6.65
CA GLY A 167 14.66 -5.35 -6.01
C GLY A 167 14.34 -4.87 -4.61
N THR A 168 15.26 -4.09 -4.04
CA THR A 168 15.10 -3.43 -2.75
C THR A 168 15.53 -1.98 -2.89
N PHE A 169 14.73 -1.06 -2.36
CA PHE A 169 15.17 0.31 -2.21
C PHE A 169 16.29 0.41 -1.18
N PRO A 170 17.32 1.25 -1.42
CA PRO A 170 18.19 1.66 -0.34
C PRO A 170 17.35 2.45 0.68
N VAL A 171 17.18 1.89 1.87
CA VAL A 171 16.56 2.56 3.02
C VAL A 171 17.65 2.98 4.00
N ASP A 172 17.58 4.22 4.47
CA ASP A 172 18.46 4.73 5.52
C ASP A 172 17.91 4.41 6.92
N ASP A 173 18.79 4.43 7.92
CA ASP A 173 18.46 4.18 9.34
C ASP A 173 17.69 5.34 10.01
N GLY A 174 17.22 6.33 9.25
CA GLY A 174 16.50 7.50 9.78
C GLY A 174 15.02 7.25 10.10
N ALA A 175 14.43 6.18 9.58
CA ALA A 175 13.05 5.78 9.83
C ALA A 175 12.82 4.28 9.56
N SER A 176 11.64 3.77 9.90
CA SER A 176 11.18 2.42 9.58
C SER A 176 11.26 2.10 8.07
N ASP A 177 11.32 0.81 7.73
CA ASP A 177 11.21 0.28 6.35
C ASP A 177 9.76 0.01 5.90
N ASP A 178 8.82 0.31 6.79
CA ASP A 178 7.36 0.39 6.63
C ASP A 178 6.98 1.40 5.54
N LEU A 179 7.09 1.03 4.26
CA LEU A 179 6.72 1.90 3.15
C LEU A 179 5.24 1.71 2.85
N GLU A 180 4.42 2.69 3.19
CA GLU A 180 2.95 2.58 3.25
C GLU A 180 2.26 3.32 2.09
N GLY A 181 3.03 3.94 1.22
CA GLY A 181 2.53 4.64 0.05
C GLY A 181 3.67 5.12 -0.81
N ILE A 182 3.48 5.10 -2.14
CA ILE A 182 4.50 5.53 -3.10
C ILE A 182 3.86 6.34 -4.22
N SER A 183 4.56 7.38 -4.67
CA SER A 183 4.11 8.22 -5.75
C SER A 183 5.28 8.81 -6.52
N VAL A 184 5.02 9.26 -7.76
CA VAL A 184 6.01 9.93 -8.60
C VAL A 184 5.52 11.30 -9.01
N ASP A 185 6.38 12.31 -8.86
CA ASP A 185 6.08 13.67 -9.27
C ASP A 185 6.27 13.91 -10.79
N GLY A 186 6.04 15.16 -11.23
CA GLY A 186 6.24 15.55 -12.63
C GLY A 186 7.69 15.47 -13.14
N LEU A 187 8.67 15.35 -12.26
CA LEU A 187 10.10 15.23 -12.61
C LEU A 187 10.62 13.79 -12.58
N GLY A 188 9.78 12.83 -12.20
CA GLY A 188 10.18 11.43 -12.08
C GLY A 188 10.88 11.11 -10.76
N THR A 189 10.83 12.00 -9.76
CA THR A 189 11.29 11.67 -8.40
C THR A 189 10.22 10.84 -7.72
N VAL A 190 10.67 9.74 -7.12
CA VAL A 190 9.84 8.75 -6.42
C VAL A 190 9.83 9.11 -4.95
N PHE A 191 8.65 9.30 -4.39
CA PHE A 191 8.43 9.56 -2.98
C PHE A 191 7.76 8.35 -2.37
N ALA A 192 8.22 7.89 -1.21
CA ALA A 192 7.44 6.97 -0.39
C ALA A 192 7.27 7.53 1.02
N ILE A 193 6.16 7.18 1.66
CA ILE A 193 5.82 7.58 3.02
C ILE A 193 5.74 6.34 3.92
N THR A 194 6.08 6.47 5.20
CA THR A 194 5.86 5.44 6.22
C THR A 194 4.58 5.68 7.02
N SER A 195 4.08 4.70 7.77
CA SER A 195 2.88 4.87 8.62
C SER A 195 3.09 5.95 9.67
N SER A 196 4.33 6.07 10.15
CA SER A 196 4.79 7.12 11.05
C SER A 196 4.93 8.50 10.41
N GLY A 197 4.71 8.64 9.10
CA GLY A 197 4.76 9.90 8.38
C GLY A 197 6.15 10.35 7.99
N TYR A 198 7.13 9.45 7.83
CA TYR A 198 8.44 9.81 7.28
C TYR A 198 8.46 9.60 5.78
N VAL A 199 9.06 10.54 5.06
CA VAL A 199 9.16 10.52 3.60
C VAL A 199 10.59 10.27 3.17
N ARG A 200 10.75 9.47 2.12
CA ARG A 200 12.01 9.24 1.41
C ARG A 200 11.88 9.58 -0.06
N GLN A 201 13.02 9.84 -0.70
CA GLN A 201 13.07 10.18 -2.13
C GLN A 201 14.06 9.29 -2.86
N TRP A 202 13.65 8.75 -4.01
CA TRP A 202 14.53 8.01 -4.91
C TRP A 202 14.39 8.49 -6.35
N ARG A 203 15.38 8.11 -7.16
CA ARG A 203 15.30 8.17 -8.62
C ARG A 203 15.75 6.86 -9.23
N PHE A 204 14.99 6.36 -10.19
CA PHE A 204 15.39 5.22 -11.00
C PHE A 204 16.37 5.66 -12.07
N THR A 205 17.57 5.09 -12.04
CA THR A 205 18.56 5.22 -13.14
C THR A 205 18.50 4.03 -14.10
N SER A 206 18.05 2.89 -13.60
CA SER A 206 17.73 1.66 -14.32
C SER A 206 16.73 0.84 -13.48
N THR A 207 16.19 -0.26 -14.02
CA THR A 207 15.27 -1.14 -13.29
C THR A 207 15.89 -1.81 -12.05
N GLU A 208 17.23 -1.89 -11.98
CA GLU A 208 17.95 -2.61 -10.93
C GLU A 208 18.66 -1.66 -9.93
N ASP A 209 18.66 -0.35 -10.16
CA ASP A 209 19.48 0.60 -9.41
C ASP A 209 18.73 1.90 -9.05
N PRO A 210 17.72 1.82 -8.15
CA PRO A 210 17.15 3.01 -7.55
C PRO A 210 18.19 3.69 -6.65
N LYS A 211 18.37 5.01 -6.83
CA LYS A 211 19.27 5.81 -6.00
C LYS A 211 18.48 6.61 -4.99
N LEU A 212 18.86 6.50 -3.71
CA LEU A 212 18.34 7.38 -2.66
C LEU A 212 18.82 8.82 -2.94
N GLU A 213 17.87 9.73 -3.14
CA GLU A 213 18.15 11.16 -3.36
C GLU A 213 18.11 11.95 -2.03
N ALA A 214 17.26 11.55 -1.10
CA ALA A 214 17.15 12.15 0.22
C ALA A 214 16.89 11.08 1.30
N VAL A 215 17.59 11.22 2.43
CA VAL A 215 17.34 10.43 3.66
C VAL A 215 15.94 10.70 4.20
N ALA A 216 15.44 9.83 5.08
CA ALA A 216 14.14 9.99 5.70
C ALA A 216 14.00 11.36 6.39
N TYR A 217 12.87 12.03 6.15
CA TYR A 217 12.49 13.27 6.83
C TYR A 217 11.01 13.22 7.23
N PRO A 218 10.61 13.83 8.35
CA PRO A 218 9.22 13.81 8.78
C PRO A 218 8.36 14.66 7.84
N LEU A 219 7.21 14.12 7.45
CA LEU A 219 6.13 14.89 6.85
C LEU A 219 5.59 15.83 7.95
N GLY A 220 5.91 17.11 7.81
CA GLY A 220 5.51 18.14 8.75
C GLY A 220 4.60 19.17 8.09
N ASP A 221 3.85 19.89 8.91
CA ASP A 221 3.46 21.24 8.55
C ASP A 221 4.74 22.10 8.44
N PHE A 222 4.82 22.97 7.43
CA PHE A 222 5.87 23.99 7.30
C PHE A 222 5.92 24.97 8.51
N GLY A 223 5.12 24.75 9.56
CA GLY A 223 4.96 25.55 10.79
C GLY A 223 5.33 24.92 12.16
N ASN A 224 5.98 23.75 12.25
CA ASN A 224 6.49 23.05 13.47
C ASN A 224 5.58 22.04 14.20
N ASN A 225 4.44 21.63 13.63
CA ASN A 225 3.70 20.48 14.19
C ASN A 225 3.97 19.25 13.30
N PRO A 226 4.77 18.27 13.75
CA PRO A 226 5.01 17.08 12.94
C PRO A 226 3.70 16.30 12.85
N ALA A 227 3.24 16.04 11.62
CA ALA A 227 2.23 15.03 11.38
C ALA A 227 2.82 13.62 11.58
N ALA A 228 4.15 13.53 11.59
CA ALA A 228 4.91 12.35 11.91
C ALA A 228 5.02 12.09 13.43
N CYS A 229 5.07 10.82 13.80
CA CYS A 229 5.39 10.35 15.15
C CYS A 229 6.87 9.92 15.24
N SER A 230 7.21 8.98 16.12
CA SER A 230 8.57 8.42 16.17
C SER A 230 8.98 7.84 14.80
N PRO A 231 10.24 8.00 14.35
CA PRO A 231 10.70 7.45 13.07
C PRO A 231 10.54 5.93 12.93
N PHE A 232 10.51 5.22 14.06
CA PHE A 232 10.28 3.78 14.13
C PHE A 232 8.93 3.43 14.77
N GLY A 233 8.06 4.42 14.89
CA GLY A 233 6.67 4.18 15.22
C GLY A 233 5.99 3.49 14.03
N ILE A 234 5.11 2.56 14.33
CA ILE A 234 4.25 1.88 13.37
C ILE A 234 2.82 2.17 13.81
N ASN A 235 1.91 2.44 12.87
CA ASN A 235 0.51 2.70 13.18
C ASN A 235 0.27 3.84 14.19
N CYS A 236 1.00 4.95 14.06
CA CYS A 236 0.90 6.10 14.98
C CYS A 236 0.61 7.44 14.31
N GLY A 237 0.14 8.40 15.11
CA GLY A 237 -0.23 9.72 14.61
C GLY A 237 -1.37 9.63 13.60
N LYS A 238 -1.12 10.13 12.38
CA LYS A 238 -2.08 10.06 11.26
C LYS A 238 -2.19 8.68 10.61
N ASN A 239 -1.29 7.75 10.98
CA ASN A 239 -1.21 6.41 10.40
C ASN A 239 -1.33 6.44 8.87
N PHE A 240 -0.28 6.90 8.20
CA PHE A 240 -0.37 7.12 6.77
C PHE A 240 -0.29 5.82 5.99
N GLU A 241 -1.28 5.58 5.13
CA GLU A 241 -1.35 4.39 4.28
C GLU A 241 -1.63 4.80 2.85
N GLY A 242 -0.78 5.69 2.33
CA GLY A 242 -0.88 6.12 0.95
C GLY A 242 -0.31 7.50 0.73
N LEU A 243 0.26 7.66 -0.46
CA LEU A 243 0.74 8.92 -0.99
C LEU A 243 0.41 8.92 -2.48
N CYS A 244 -0.25 9.95 -2.97
CA CYS A 244 -0.47 10.16 -4.40
C CYS A 244 -0.17 11.62 -4.73
N LEU A 245 0.64 11.83 -5.75
CA LEU A 245 1.06 13.13 -6.25
C LEU A 245 0.48 13.31 -7.64
N SER A 246 0.01 14.51 -7.91
CA SER A 246 -0.34 14.90 -9.26
C SER A 246 0.93 15.23 -10.03
N LYS A 247 0.96 14.89 -11.33
CA LYS A 247 2.08 15.29 -12.20
C LYS A 247 1.99 16.74 -12.65
N ILE A 248 0.87 17.40 -12.37
CA ILE A 248 0.64 18.83 -12.59
C ILE A 248 0.13 19.49 -11.29
N PRO A 249 0.50 20.74 -10.99
CA PRO A 249 -0.04 21.43 -9.82
C PRO A 249 -1.57 21.47 -9.85
N LEU A 250 -2.21 21.16 -8.72
CA LEU A 250 -3.67 21.23 -8.61
C LEU A 250 -4.13 22.68 -8.43
N GLU A 251 -5.35 22.98 -8.88
CA GLU A 251 -5.92 24.34 -8.77
C GLU A 251 -6.08 24.81 -7.33
N ASN A 252 -6.24 23.89 -6.38
CA ASN A 252 -6.32 24.18 -4.95
C ASN A 252 -4.95 24.40 -4.27
N GLY A 253 -3.85 24.34 -5.04
CA GLY A 253 -2.49 24.57 -4.54
C GLY A 253 -1.76 23.32 -4.03
N CYS A 254 -2.43 22.17 -3.96
CA CYS A 254 -1.80 20.91 -3.57
C CYS A 254 -0.96 20.34 -4.72
N ASP A 255 0.16 19.71 -4.38
CA ASP A 255 0.91 18.84 -5.29
C ASP A 255 0.36 17.40 -5.24
N GLY A 256 -0.43 17.05 -4.23
CA GLY A 256 -1.05 15.75 -4.08
C GLY A 256 -1.73 15.56 -2.72
N TYR A 257 -1.92 14.30 -2.32
CA TYR A 257 -2.48 13.94 -1.02
C TYR A 257 -1.70 12.81 -0.33
N ALA A 258 -1.59 12.91 0.99
CA ALA A 258 -1.24 11.81 1.88
C ALA A 258 -2.51 11.24 2.53
N VAL A 259 -2.62 9.91 2.59
CA VAL A 259 -3.81 9.19 3.05
C VAL A 259 -3.66 8.89 4.54
N SER A 260 -4.48 9.50 5.39
CA SER A 260 -4.52 9.20 6.82
C SER A 260 -5.58 8.15 7.11
N LYS A 261 -5.14 6.94 7.45
CA LYS A 261 -6.03 5.85 7.83
C LYS A 261 -6.74 6.13 9.15
N SER A 262 -6.03 6.62 10.16
CA SER A 262 -6.59 6.84 11.50
C SER A 262 -7.68 7.92 11.52
N GLU A 263 -7.77 8.76 10.49
CA GLU A 263 -8.76 9.83 10.40
C GLU A 263 -9.74 9.66 9.22
N GLY A 264 -9.50 8.72 8.31
CA GLY A 264 -10.33 8.55 7.11
C GLY A 264 -10.23 9.74 6.13
N ALA A 265 -9.06 10.39 6.07
CA ALA A 265 -8.89 11.69 5.40
C ALA A 265 -7.70 11.75 4.44
N LEU A 266 -7.83 12.61 3.41
CA LEU A 266 -6.75 12.98 2.49
C LEU A 266 -6.18 14.35 2.89
N TYR A 267 -4.88 14.39 3.14
CA TYR A 267 -4.14 15.59 3.53
C TYR A 267 -3.42 16.21 2.34
N CYS A 268 -3.70 17.48 2.05
CA CYS A 268 -3.00 18.24 1.01
C CYS A 268 -1.50 18.23 1.27
N VAL A 269 -0.71 17.71 0.33
CA VAL A 269 0.76 17.80 0.37
C VAL A 269 1.26 18.80 -0.67
N THR A 270 2.34 19.49 -0.32
CA THR A 270 3.06 20.46 -1.15
C THR A 270 4.56 20.18 -1.10
N GLY A 271 5.31 20.76 -2.03
CA GLY A 271 6.76 20.55 -2.13
C GLY A 271 7.14 19.43 -3.10
N GLY A 272 6.27 19.04 -4.03
CA GLY A 272 6.65 18.13 -5.12
C GLY A 272 7.72 18.72 -6.05
N ASN A 273 7.97 18.06 -7.18
CA ASN A 273 9.00 18.45 -8.16
C ASN A 273 10.43 18.42 -7.56
N GLY A 274 10.75 17.34 -6.87
CA GLY A 274 12.05 17.08 -6.24
C GLY A 274 12.33 17.91 -4.98
N LEU A 275 11.36 18.66 -4.45
CA LEU A 275 11.49 19.33 -3.17
C LEU A 275 10.99 18.42 -2.03
N PRO A 276 11.30 18.73 -0.76
CA PRO A 276 10.73 17.99 0.37
C PRO A 276 9.23 18.19 0.48
N LEU A 277 8.48 17.09 0.70
CA LEU A 277 7.04 17.15 0.91
C LEU A 277 6.70 17.69 2.31
N GLY A 278 5.60 18.44 2.40
CA GLY A 278 4.98 18.87 3.66
C GLY A 278 3.47 18.99 3.52
N ILE A 279 2.76 18.96 4.64
CA ILE A 279 1.30 19.16 4.67
C ILE A 279 0.99 20.66 4.64
N ASP A 280 0.11 21.07 3.74
CA ASP A 280 -0.45 22.42 3.78
C ASP A 280 -1.63 22.47 4.75
N VAL A 281 -1.38 22.95 5.97
CA VAL A 281 -2.40 23.07 7.02
C VAL A 281 -3.41 24.20 6.77
N SER A 282 -3.21 25.02 5.74
CA SER A 282 -4.19 26.02 5.33
C SER A 282 -5.32 25.45 4.47
N VAL A 283 -5.16 24.20 4.02
CA VAL A 283 -6.17 23.43 3.28
C VAL A 283 -6.80 22.41 4.22
N ASP A 284 -8.12 22.47 4.36
CA ASP A 284 -8.86 21.49 5.17
C ASP A 284 -8.67 20.07 4.60
N PRO A 285 -8.51 19.04 5.45
CA PRO A 285 -8.44 17.65 4.99
C PRO A 285 -9.75 17.20 4.32
N LEU A 286 -9.65 16.33 3.32
CA LEU A 286 -10.82 15.76 2.65
C LEU A 286 -11.21 14.45 3.35
N TYR A 287 -12.32 14.44 4.07
CA TYR A 287 -12.82 13.25 4.77
C TYR A 287 -13.65 12.39 3.82
N VAL A 288 -13.08 11.27 3.39
CA VAL A 288 -13.65 10.42 2.33
C VAL A 288 -14.08 9.03 2.83
N ALA A 289 -13.72 8.67 4.06
CA ALA A 289 -14.17 7.44 4.71
C ALA A 289 -14.23 7.61 6.24
N SER A 290 -14.69 6.58 6.95
CA SER A 290 -14.54 6.53 8.40
C SER A 290 -13.08 6.22 8.78
N PRO A 291 -12.66 6.54 10.02
CA PRO A 291 -11.39 6.08 10.56
C PRO A 291 -11.15 4.58 10.33
N ASP A 292 -9.88 4.25 10.13
CA ASP A 292 -9.33 2.91 9.93
C ASP A 292 -9.73 2.20 8.62
N GLN A 293 -10.39 2.90 7.69
CA GLN A 293 -10.87 2.31 6.44
C GLN A 293 -9.97 2.54 5.22
N LEU A 294 -9.15 3.60 5.19
CA LEU A 294 -8.32 3.91 4.02
C LEU A 294 -7.05 3.06 3.95
N SER A 295 -6.55 2.84 2.73
CA SER A 295 -5.34 2.04 2.48
C SER A 295 -4.43 2.50 1.33
N GLY A 296 -4.90 3.33 0.40
CA GLY A 296 -4.06 3.76 -0.71
C GLY A 296 -4.73 4.78 -1.61
N CYS A 297 -3.95 5.51 -2.41
CA CYS A 297 -4.51 6.44 -3.41
C CYS A 297 -3.67 6.55 -4.68
N ALA A 298 -4.31 6.96 -5.78
CA ALA A 298 -3.65 7.27 -7.05
C ALA A 298 -4.44 8.33 -7.83
N PHE A 299 -3.74 9.24 -8.49
CA PHE A 299 -4.38 10.20 -9.38
C PHE A 299 -4.77 9.56 -10.72
N SER A 300 -5.91 9.97 -11.25
CA SER A 300 -6.28 9.74 -12.65
C SER A 300 -5.26 10.35 -13.59
N ASN A 301 -5.00 9.70 -14.71
CA ASN A 301 -4.18 10.20 -15.80
C ASN A 301 -5.03 10.23 -17.08
N PRO A 302 -5.02 11.32 -17.88
CA PRO A 302 -4.17 12.51 -17.79
C PRO A 302 -4.79 13.72 -17.08
N ASP A 303 -6.02 13.62 -16.58
CA ASP A 303 -6.75 14.81 -16.13
C ASP A 303 -6.33 15.29 -14.72
N TYR A 304 -5.70 14.42 -13.91
CA TYR A 304 -5.16 14.68 -12.57
C TYR A 304 -6.11 15.40 -11.59
N ASN A 305 -7.40 15.49 -11.89
CA ASN A 305 -8.42 16.09 -11.03
C ASN A 305 -9.25 15.05 -10.28
N THR A 306 -8.98 13.77 -10.51
CA THR A 306 -9.66 12.65 -9.85
C THR A 306 -8.63 11.83 -9.10
N VAL A 307 -8.93 11.47 -7.86
CA VAL A 307 -8.15 10.55 -7.04
C VAL A 307 -8.97 9.28 -6.85
N TYR A 308 -8.36 8.14 -7.13
CA TYR A 308 -8.89 6.85 -6.74
C TYR A 308 -8.32 6.49 -5.37
N VAL A 309 -9.18 6.10 -4.44
CA VAL A 309 -8.80 5.76 -3.07
C VAL A 309 -9.30 4.35 -2.76
N THR A 310 -8.43 3.48 -2.26
CA THR A 310 -8.81 2.14 -1.82
C THR A 310 -9.22 2.15 -0.36
N LEU A 311 -10.21 1.32 -0.05
CA LEU A 311 -10.60 1.02 1.31
C LEU A 311 -10.16 -0.39 1.67
N ASN A 312 -9.56 -0.60 2.83
CA ASN A 312 -9.20 -1.94 3.32
C ASN A 312 -10.44 -2.79 3.67
N VAL A 313 -10.23 -3.96 4.29
CA VAL A 313 -11.32 -4.85 4.71
C VAL A 313 -12.37 -4.20 5.63
N TYR A 314 -12.00 -3.21 6.45
CA TYR A 314 -12.93 -2.48 7.32
C TYR A 314 -13.81 -1.48 6.56
N GLY A 315 -13.37 -1.03 5.39
CA GLY A 315 -14.18 -0.28 4.43
C GLY A 315 -14.73 -1.15 3.31
N SER A 316 -14.96 -2.45 3.58
CA SER A 316 -15.55 -3.41 2.63
C SER A 316 -14.75 -3.68 1.36
N SER A 317 -13.45 -3.35 1.33
CA SER A 317 -12.60 -3.55 0.15
C SER A 317 -13.10 -2.82 -1.10
N ASP A 318 -13.64 -1.61 -0.88
CA ASP A 318 -14.19 -0.76 -1.93
C ASP A 318 -13.12 0.10 -2.62
N LEU A 319 -13.49 0.64 -3.78
CA LEU A 319 -12.75 1.68 -4.48
C LEU A 319 -13.62 2.95 -4.54
N LEU A 320 -13.07 4.05 -4.05
CA LEU A 320 -13.69 5.37 -4.15
C LEU A 320 -13.11 6.15 -5.31
N ARG A 321 -13.95 6.96 -5.94
CA ARG A 321 -13.54 8.00 -6.89
C ARG A 321 -13.81 9.36 -6.26
N VAL A 322 -12.78 10.16 -6.07
CA VAL A 322 -12.84 11.50 -5.46
C VAL A 322 -12.48 12.52 -6.51
N VAL A 323 -13.43 13.37 -6.91
CA VAL A 323 -13.18 14.48 -7.84
C VAL A 323 -12.80 15.72 -7.04
N ILE A 324 -11.60 16.23 -7.28
CA ILE A 324 -11.01 17.39 -6.61
C ILE A 324 -11.45 18.67 -7.32
N GLY A 325 -12.21 19.50 -6.62
CA GLY A 325 -12.63 20.81 -7.11
C GLY A 325 -11.59 21.92 -6.89
N PRO A 326 -11.76 23.10 -7.51
CA PRO A 326 -10.80 24.21 -7.49
C PRO A 326 -10.48 24.78 -6.10
N LYS A 327 -11.34 24.50 -5.11
CA LYS A 327 -11.21 24.98 -3.72
C LYS A 327 -11.02 23.83 -2.72
N GLY A 328 -10.58 22.67 -3.20
CA GLY A 328 -10.62 21.44 -2.40
C GLY A 328 -12.03 20.93 -2.15
N THR A 329 -13.07 21.50 -2.79
CA THR A 329 -14.43 20.94 -2.71
C THR A 329 -14.46 19.59 -3.39
N GLU A 330 -14.83 18.56 -2.67
CA GLU A 330 -14.88 17.19 -3.15
C GLU A 330 -16.31 16.76 -3.53
N MET A 331 -16.39 15.96 -4.59
CA MET A 331 -17.48 15.01 -4.76
C MET A 331 -16.84 13.65 -4.82
N TRP A 332 -17.27 12.74 -3.97
CA TRP A 332 -16.82 11.36 -4.05
C TRP A 332 -18.00 10.42 -4.27
N GLU A 333 -17.73 9.35 -4.99
CA GLU A 333 -18.66 8.26 -5.19
C GLU A 333 -17.93 6.94 -4.94
N LYS A 334 -18.65 5.99 -4.33
CA LYS A 334 -18.21 4.61 -4.26
C LYS A 334 -18.43 3.97 -5.63
N LEU A 335 -17.39 3.35 -6.16
CA LEU A 335 -17.47 2.60 -7.41
C LEU A 335 -18.02 1.20 -7.13
N ASP A 336 -18.86 0.70 -8.01
CA ASP A 336 -19.41 -0.66 -7.91
C ASP A 336 -18.39 -1.69 -8.41
N VAL A 337 -17.33 -1.87 -7.63
CA VAL A 337 -16.25 -2.84 -7.89
C VAL A 337 -15.85 -3.55 -6.60
N PHE A 338 -15.61 -4.85 -6.69
CA PHE A 338 -14.93 -5.59 -5.64
C PHE A 338 -13.42 -5.49 -5.85
N ALA A 339 -12.74 -4.63 -5.10
CA ALA A 339 -11.32 -4.34 -5.33
C ALA A 339 -10.40 -5.54 -4.99
N GLY A 340 -10.93 -6.52 -4.26
CA GLY A 340 -10.30 -7.79 -3.90
C GLY A 340 -10.38 -8.04 -2.40
N ILE A 341 -9.57 -8.97 -1.89
CA ILE A 341 -9.47 -9.19 -0.44
C ILE A 341 -8.32 -8.29 0.04
N ASN A 342 -8.66 -7.24 0.78
CA ASN A 342 -7.69 -6.28 1.33
C ASN A 342 -6.89 -5.50 0.27
N PRO A 343 -7.52 -4.60 -0.50
CA PRO A 343 -6.82 -3.73 -1.44
C PRO A 343 -5.99 -2.72 -0.64
N GLU A 344 -4.66 -2.78 -0.79
CA GLU A 344 -3.73 -1.93 -0.04
C GLU A 344 -2.94 -0.99 -0.96
N ALA A 345 -2.95 -1.23 -2.28
CA ALA A 345 -2.33 -0.30 -3.22
C ALA A 345 -3.15 -0.12 -4.48
N VAL A 346 -3.07 1.08 -5.05
CA VAL A 346 -3.73 1.45 -6.29
C VAL A 346 -2.80 2.29 -7.17
N ALA A 347 -2.87 2.08 -8.48
CA ALA A 347 -2.18 2.90 -9.48
C ALA A 347 -3.10 3.13 -10.68
N VAL A 348 -2.88 4.22 -11.43
CA VAL A 348 -3.63 4.50 -12.67
C VAL A 348 -2.65 4.68 -13.82
N ASP A 349 -2.83 3.91 -14.89
CA ASP A 349 -1.97 4.05 -16.06
C ASP A 349 -2.39 5.22 -16.98
N THR A 350 -1.55 5.50 -17.99
CA THR A 350 -1.80 6.58 -18.96
C THR A 350 -3.06 6.40 -19.83
N SER A 351 -3.67 5.21 -19.82
CA SER A 351 -4.95 4.97 -20.48
C SER A 351 -6.16 5.11 -19.55
N GLY A 352 -5.93 5.45 -18.28
CA GLY A 352 -6.97 5.59 -17.26
C GLY A 352 -7.42 4.26 -16.65
N VAL A 353 -6.71 3.15 -16.90
CA VAL A 353 -7.01 1.88 -16.24
C VAL A 353 -6.53 1.97 -14.80
N VAL A 354 -7.41 1.61 -13.87
CA VAL A 354 -7.13 1.52 -12.43
C VAL A 354 -6.63 0.12 -12.12
N TRP A 355 -5.46 0.03 -11.51
CA TRP A 355 -4.80 -1.19 -11.07
C TRP A 355 -4.90 -1.25 -9.56
N VAL A 356 -5.54 -2.28 -9.03
CA VAL A 356 -5.66 -2.52 -7.59
C VAL A 356 -4.83 -3.73 -7.22
N ILE A 357 -3.94 -3.57 -6.26
CA ILE A 357 -3.06 -4.60 -5.75
C ILE A 357 -3.52 -4.95 -4.34
N ASN A 358 -3.74 -6.24 -4.12
CA ASN A 358 -4.24 -6.75 -2.85
C ASN A 358 -3.09 -7.23 -1.99
N ASP A 359 -3.16 -6.93 -0.70
CA ASP A 359 -2.32 -7.55 0.30
C ASP A 359 -2.89 -8.92 0.68
N THR A 360 -2.01 -9.89 0.82
CA THR A 360 -2.36 -11.25 1.26
C THR A 360 -1.97 -11.55 2.70
N GLN A 361 -1.56 -10.54 3.49
CA GLN A 361 -1.25 -10.63 4.93
C GLN A 361 -0.35 -11.83 5.28
N ASN A 362 0.85 -11.88 4.70
CA ASN A 362 1.82 -12.98 4.83
C ASN A 362 1.38 -14.37 4.33
N LEU A 363 0.14 -14.54 3.83
CA LEU A 363 -0.37 -15.86 3.43
C LEU A 363 0.28 -16.36 2.15
N THR A 364 0.71 -15.45 1.27
CA THR A 364 1.42 -15.79 0.03
C THR A 364 2.48 -14.74 -0.31
N GLN A 365 3.61 -15.15 -0.89
CA GLN A 365 4.63 -14.23 -1.44
C GLN A 365 4.18 -13.56 -2.75
N ASN A 366 2.88 -13.55 -3.04
CA ASN A 366 2.33 -13.10 -4.31
C ASN A 366 1.10 -12.22 -4.10
N ALA A 367 1.16 -10.97 -4.51
CA ALA A 367 0.05 -10.02 -4.45
C ALA A 367 -0.88 -10.16 -5.69
N PRO A 368 -2.17 -10.48 -5.52
CA PRO A 368 -3.14 -10.47 -6.60
C PRO A 368 -3.38 -9.06 -7.14
N ILE A 369 -3.55 -8.95 -8.47
CA ILE A 369 -3.88 -7.69 -9.14
C ILE A 369 -5.23 -7.79 -9.86
N SER A 370 -6.06 -6.79 -9.63
CA SER A 370 -7.28 -6.52 -10.40
C SER A 370 -7.13 -5.25 -11.22
N ARG A 371 -7.79 -5.19 -12.38
CA ARG A 371 -7.71 -4.04 -13.29
C ARG A 371 -9.08 -3.61 -13.73
N TYR A 372 -9.34 -2.30 -13.72
CA TYR A 372 -10.65 -1.74 -13.98
C TYR A 372 -10.56 -0.63 -15.01
N GLN A 373 -11.46 -0.66 -15.99
CA GLN A 373 -11.78 0.52 -16.78
C GLN A 373 -12.95 1.23 -16.12
N CYS A 374 -12.68 2.38 -15.49
CA CYS A 374 -13.70 3.24 -14.90
C CYS A 374 -14.08 4.37 -15.88
N PRO A 375 -15.29 4.93 -15.76
CA PRO A 375 -15.79 5.99 -16.66
C PRO A 375 -15.18 7.37 -16.44
#